data_AF-A0A496VVD3-F1
#
_entry.id   AF-A0A496VVD3-F1
#
_cell.length_a   1.000
_cell.length_b   1.000
_cell.length_c   1.000
_cell.angle_alpha   90.00
_cell.angle_beta   90.00
_cell.angle_gamma   90.00
#
_symmetry.space_group_name_H-M   'P 1'
#
loop_
_entity.id
_entity.type
_entity.pdbx_description
1 polymer ?
#
loop_
_entity_poly.entity_id
_entity_poly.type
_entity_poly.pdbx_seq_one_letter_code
_entity_poly.pdbx_strand_id
1 'polypeptide(L)'
;MNKLTKEQLLRLFTSEETEECAQAIEYLFKQGVESFDFLLSMQGNKEPLWANLNHPLSGTMTVMGFPSRFYASGLLPELSDENKEKVVTIEVASLYLISAIYHDKLIFAFNPLLADLNLPPNKRMAANKEEYLIRGFLSARKWVKKCQEVGLETLRQQDEDPLKNANLAWW
;
A
#
# COMPACT_ATOMS: atom_id res chain seq x y z
N MET A 1 -22.51 -7.76 -5.99
CA MET A 1 -22.37 -6.52 -5.19
C MET A 1 -22.67 -5.34 -6.09
N ASN A 2 -23.45 -4.35 -5.62
CA ASN A 2 -23.60 -3.09 -6.34
C ASN A 2 -22.25 -2.34 -6.32
N LYS A 3 -21.90 -1.68 -7.43
CA LYS A 3 -20.66 -0.89 -7.54
C LYS A 3 -20.74 0.30 -6.58
N LEU A 4 -19.79 0.39 -5.65
CA LEU A 4 -19.70 1.52 -4.70
C LEU A 4 -19.33 2.79 -5.45
N THR A 5 -19.88 3.93 -5.02
CA THR A 5 -19.39 5.24 -5.50
C THR A 5 -17.99 5.51 -4.97
N LYS A 6 -17.26 6.43 -5.61
CA LYS A 6 -15.92 6.84 -5.15
C LYS A 6 -15.94 7.36 -3.71
N GLU A 7 -16.98 8.09 -3.32
CA GLU A 7 -17.14 8.63 -1.97
C GLU A 7 -17.40 7.54 -0.93
N GLN A 8 -18.28 6.58 -1.25
CA GLN A 8 -18.54 5.43 -0.38
C GLN A 8 -17.28 4.59 -0.19
N LEU A 9 -16.54 4.36 -1.28
CA LEU A 9 -15.30 3.60 -1.24
C LEU A 9 -14.22 4.31 -0.44
N LEU A 10 -14.07 5.64 -0.61
CA LEU A 10 -13.16 6.44 0.20
C LEU A 10 -13.51 6.32 1.68
N ARG A 11 -14.79 6.50 2.04
CA ARG A 11 -15.25 6.41 3.42
C ARG A 11 -14.93 5.06 4.06
N LEU A 12 -15.20 3.95 3.37
CA LEU A 12 -14.92 2.62 3.89
C LEU A 12 -13.42 2.37 4.00
N PHE A 13 -12.64 2.77 2.98
CA PHE A 13 -11.20 2.53 2.96
C PHE A 13 -10.45 3.33 4.03
N THR A 14 -10.94 4.51 4.40
CA THR A 14 -10.40 5.33 5.50
C THR A 14 -11.17 5.17 6.81
N SER A 15 -12.01 4.13 6.93
CA SER A 15 -12.75 3.88 8.17
C SER A 15 -11.81 3.47 9.29
N GLU A 16 -12.13 3.92 10.50
CA GLU A 16 -11.46 3.47 11.73
C GLU A 16 -12.08 2.16 12.26
N GLU A 17 -13.18 1.71 11.66
CA GLU A 17 -13.76 0.39 11.91
C GLU A 17 -13.04 -0.67 11.08
N THR A 18 -12.40 -1.63 11.76
CA THR A 18 -11.51 -2.60 11.10
C THR A 18 -12.21 -3.43 10.04
N GLU A 19 -13.46 -3.82 10.29
CA GLU A 19 -14.25 -4.61 9.34
C GLU A 19 -14.64 -3.82 8.09
N GLU A 20 -14.95 -2.53 8.21
CA GLU A 20 -15.27 -1.67 7.07
C GLU A 20 -14.04 -1.45 6.18
N CYS A 21 -12.89 -1.17 6.78
CA CYS A 21 -11.63 -1.00 6.06
C CYS A 21 -11.21 -2.30 5.35
N ALA A 22 -11.32 -3.44 6.02
CA ALA A 22 -11.06 -4.75 5.43
C ALA A 22 -11.99 -5.07 4.25
N GLN A 23 -13.29 -4.74 4.35
CA GLN A 23 -14.24 -4.89 3.25
C GLN A 23 -13.86 -4.02 2.04
N ALA A 24 -13.40 -2.78 2.26
CA ALA A 24 -12.94 -1.92 1.18
C ALA A 24 -11.69 -2.49 0.48
N ILE A 25 -10.74 -3.01 1.25
CA ILE A 25 -9.53 -3.69 0.73
C ILE A 25 -9.92 -4.86 -0.17
N GLU A 26 -10.80 -5.75 0.31
CA GLU A 26 -11.25 -6.89 -0.48
C GLU A 26 -11.98 -6.46 -1.74
N TYR A 27 -12.83 -5.44 -1.64
CA TYR A 27 -13.56 -4.91 -2.78
C TYR A 27 -12.60 -4.36 -3.84
N LEU A 28 -11.64 -3.51 -3.45
CA LEU A 28 -10.62 -2.94 -4.33
C LEU A 28 -9.80 -4.03 -5.03
N PHE A 29 -9.35 -5.03 -4.27
CA PHE A 29 -8.61 -6.17 -4.82
C PHE A 29 -9.45 -6.95 -5.85
N LYS A 30 -10.72 -7.27 -5.53
CA LYS A 30 -11.65 -7.97 -6.43
C LYS A 30 -12.00 -7.16 -7.68
N GLN A 31 -11.97 -5.83 -7.63
CA GLN A 31 -12.15 -4.98 -8.80
C GLN A 31 -10.95 -5.04 -9.77
N GLY A 32 -9.78 -5.49 -9.31
CA GLY A 32 -8.58 -5.61 -10.13
C GLY A 32 -8.21 -4.27 -10.77
N VAL A 33 -7.96 -4.29 -12.08
CA VAL A 33 -7.49 -3.12 -12.84
C VAL A 33 -8.42 -1.89 -12.77
N GLU A 34 -9.72 -2.08 -12.52
CA GLU A 34 -10.66 -0.95 -12.37
C GLU A 34 -10.39 -0.10 -11.12
N SER A 35 -9.67 -0.64 -10.14
CA SER A 35 -9.35 0.06 -8.88
C SER A 35 -8.14 0.98 -8.98
N PHE A 36 -7.31 0.86 -10.02
CA PHE A 36 -6.00 1.53 -10.05
C PHE A 36 -6.07 3.05 -9.95
N ASP A 37 -7.01 3.71 -10.63
CA ASP A 37 -7.14 5.16 -10.55
C ASP A 37 -7.52 5.64 -9.14
N PHE A 38 -8.36 4.87 -8.44
CA PHE A 38 -8.69 5.13 -7.05
C PHE A 38 -7.46 4.97 -6.16
N LEU A 39 -6.76 3.84 -6.25
CA LEU A 39 -5.57 3.54 -5.44
C LEU A 39 -4.45 4.57 -5.67
N LEU A 40 -4.20 4.95 -6.93
CA LEU A 40 -3.24 6.00 -7.27
C LEU A 40 -3.64 7.39 -6.75
N SER A 41 -4.93 7.64 -6.54
CA SER A 41 -5.41 8.92 -5.97
C SER A 41 -5.21 9.04 -4.46
N MET A 42 -4.85 7.94 -3.79
CA MET A 42 -4.59 7.91 -2.35
C MET A 42 -3.16 8.32 -1.96
N GLN A 43 -2.27 8.56 -2.94
CA GLN A 43 -0.92 9.07 -2.67
C GLN A 43 -0.99 10.34 -1.80
N GLY A 44 -0.22 10.37 -0.71
CA GLY A 44 -0.19 11.47 0.25
C GLY A 44 -1.20 11.35 1.40
N ASN A 45 -2.09 10.34 1.38
CA ASN A 45 -2.93 10.06 2.54
C ASN A 45 -2.11 9.31 3.62
N LYS A 46 -1.59 10.09 4.56
CA LYS A 46 -0.71 9.65 5.66
C LYS A 46 -1.48 9.14 6.89
N GLU A 47 -2.81 9.05 6.84
CA GLU A 47 -3.58 8.47 7.94
C GLU A 47 -3.30 6.95 8.05
N PRO A 48 -3.30 6.38 9.27
CA PRO A 48 -3.09 4.94 9.45
C PRO A 48 -4.20 4.10 8.80
N LEU A 49 -3.82 2.94 8.28
CA LEU A 49 -4.75 1.92 7.84
C LEU A 49 -5.27 1.14 9.05
N TRP A 50 -6.60 1.08 9.22
CA TRP A 50 -7.24 0.26 10.25
C TRP A 50 -7.60 -1.13 9.71
N ALA A 51 -6.62 -1.83 9.13
CA ALA A 51 -6.77 -3.20 8.66
C ALA A 51 -5.41 -3.90 8.65
N ASN A 52 -5.41 -5.24 8.63
CA ASN A 52 -4.18 -6.02 8.64
C ASN A 52 -3.85 -6.53 7.23
N LEU A 53 -2.71 -6.07 6.70
CA LEU A 53 -2.13 -6.57 5.45
C LEU A 53 -0.91 -7.48 5.67
N ASN A 54 -0.50 -7.69 6.93
CA ASN A 54 0.64 -8.54 7.25
C ASN A 54 0.34 -10.01 6.93
N HIS A 55 1.35 -10.73 6.46
CA HIS A 55 1.28 -12.19 6.45
C HIS A 55 1.21 -12.71 7.91
N PRO A 56 0.38 -13.72 8.23
CA PRO A 56 0.27 -14.27 9.59
C PRO A 56 1.60 -14.80 10.17
N LEU A 57 2.57 -15.09 9.31
CA LEU A 57 3.92 -15.56 9.65
C LEU A 57 4.99 -14.46 9.57
N SER A 58 4.61 -13.19 9.42
CA SER A 58 5.57 -12.08 9.41
C SER A 58 6.30 -12.00 10.76
N GLY A 59 7.61 -12.18 10.74
CA GLY A 59 8.49 -11.84 11.87
C GLY A 59 8.83 -10.35 11.94
N THR A 60 8.43 -9.56 10.95
CA THR A 60 8.70 -8.12 10.87
C THR A 60 7.56 -7.36 11.51
N MET A 61 7.89 -6.43 12.42
CA MET A 61 6.92 -5.65 13.18
C MET A 61 6.49 -4.41 12.40
N THR A 62 5.20 -4.29 12.11
CA THR A 62 4.54 -3.02 11.79
C THR A 62 4.16 -2.29 13.07
N VAL A 63 4.16 -0.96 13.04
CA VAL A 63 3.71 -0.12 14.14
C VAL A 63 2.23 0.23 13.94
N MET A 64 1.43 0.06 15.00
CA MET A 64 0.06 0.56 15.02
C MET A 64 0.09 2.09 15.11
N GLY A 65 -0.36 2.76 14.05
CA GLY A 65 -0.53 4.20 14.02
C GLY A 65 -1.91 4.62 14.54
N PHE A 66 -2.01 5.85 15.03
CA PHE A 66 -3.28 6.49 15.38
C PHE A 66 -3.57 7.67 14.45
N PRO A 67 -4.85 8.05 14.23
CA PRO A 67 -5.16 9.20 13.41
C PRO A 67 -4.41 10.46 13.86
N SER A 68 -3.99 11.29 12.91
CA SER A 68 -3.11 12.44 13.15
C SER A 68 -3.60 13.39 14.27
N ARG A 69 -4.92 13.52 14.42
CA ARG A 69 -5.59 14.30 15.48
C ARG A 69 -5.26 13.84 16.91
N PHE A 70 -4.91 12.57 17.13
CA PHE A 70 -4.55 12.06 18.45
C PHE A 70 -3.17 12.54 18.89
N TYR A 71 -2.22 12.63 17.96
CA TYR A 71 -0.91 13.21 18.23
C TYR A 71 -1.01 14.74 18.39
N ALA A 72 -1.77 15.40 17.51
CA ALA A 72 -1.96 16.85 17.55
C ALA A 72 -2.66 17.34 18.84
N SER A 73 -3.53 16.52 19.42
CA SER A 73 -4.20 16.83 20.70
C SER A 73 -3.32 16.57 21.93
N GLY A 74 -2.15 15.96 21.75
CA GLY A 74 -1.27 15.55 22.85
C GLY A 74 -1.79 14.35 23.66
N LEU A 75 -2.85 13.66 23.19
CA LEU A 75 -3.33 12.44 23.83
C LEU A 75 -2.29 11.32 23.76
N LEU A 76 -1.53 11.28 22.67
CA LEU A 76 -0.44 10.34 22.44
C LEU A 76 0.86 11.09 22.14
N PRO A 77 2.01 10.58 22.63
CA PRO A 77 3.30 11.13 22.23
C PRO A 77 3.54 10.90 20.74
N GLU A 78 4.25 11.81 20.10
CA GLU A 78 4.69 11.61 18.71
C GLU A 78 5.53 10.34 18.59
N LEU A 79 5.31 9.60 17.50
CA LEU A 79 6.17 8.48 17.14
C LEU A 79 7.57 8.98 16.75
N SER A 80 8.59 8.17 17.06
CA SER A 80 9.91 8.37 16.46
C SER A 80 9.84 8.21 14.94
N ASP A 81 10.79 8.81 14.22
CA ASP A 81 10.80 8.71 12.75
C ASP A 81 10.90 7.27 12.26
N GLU A 82 11.70 6.43 12.94
CA GLU A 82 11.76 4.99 12.64
C GLU A 82 10.41 4.29 12.82
N ASN A 83 9.63 4.66 13.85
CA ASN A 83 8.32 4.07 14.08
C ASN A 83 7.29 4.59 13.07
N LYS A 84 7.36 5.87 12.67
CA LYS A 84 6.53 6.43 11.60
C LYS A 84 6.73 5.66 10.29
N GLU A 85 7.97 5.33 9.95
CA GLU A 85 8.31 4.53 8.77
C GLU A 85 7.78 3.08 8.84
N LYS A 86 7.40 2.56 10.02
CA LYS A 86 6.83 1.21 10.18
C LYS A 86 5.31 1.20 10.27
N VAL A 87 4.65 2.36 10.18
CA VAL A 87 3.19 2.46 10.12
C VAL A 87 2.72 2.10 8.70
N VAL A 88 1.65 1.31 8.62
CA VAL A 88 0.92 1.09 7.38
C VAL A 88 -0.14 2.18 7.26
N THR A 89 0.09 3.14 6.37
CA THR A 89 -0.86 4.21 6.07
C THR A 89 -1.77 3.85 4.90
N ILE A 90 -2.80 4.67 4.66
CA ILE A 90 -3.69 4.52 3.50
C ILE A 90 -2.91 4.53 2.18
N GLU A 91 -1.92 5.41 2.03
CA GLU A 91 -1.09 5.44 0.81
C GLU A 91 -0.21 4.19 0.65
N VAL A 92 0.32 3.64 1.74
CA VAL A 92 1.07 2.37 1.74
C VAL A 92 0.16 1.24 1.28
N ALA A 93 -1.01 1.12 1.91
CA ALA A 93 -2.01 0.11 1.59
C ALA A 93 -2.45 0.19 0.12
N SER A 94 -2.58 1.41 -0.40
CA SER A 94 -2.97 1.65 -1.78
C SER A 94 -1.91 1.20 -2.77
N LEU A 95 -0.65 1.53 -2.52
CA LEU A 95 0.47 1.07 -3.34
C LEU A 95 0.63 -0.46 -3.26
N TYR A 96 0.47 -1.02 -2.07
CA TYR A 96 0.50 -2.47 -1.84
C TYR A 96 -0.59 -3.19 -2.62
N LEU A 97 -1.81 -2.65 -2.65
CA LEU A 97 -2.92 -3.24 -3.39
C LEU A 97 -2.69 -3.26 -4.91
N ILE A 98 -2.00 -2.28 -5.47
CA ILE A 98 -1.61 -2.30 -6.89
C ILE A 98 -0.71 -3.51 -7.17
N SER A 99 0.30 -3.76 -6.33
CA SER A 99 1.15 -4.96 -6.43
C SER A 99 0.38 -6.25 -6.14
N ALA A 100 -0.53 -6.25 -5.16
CA ALA A 100 -1.35 -7.42 -4.85
C ALA A 100 -2.21 -7.85 -6.04
N ILE A 101 -2.82 -6.88 -6.73
CA ILE A 101 -3.58 -7.12 -7.97
C ILE A 101 -2.64 -7.66 -9.06
N TYR A 102 -1.42 -7.15 -9.20
CA TYR A 102 -0.44 -7.73 -10.12
C TYR A 102 -0.13 -9.20 -9.79
N HIS A 103 0.04 -9.55 -8.51
CA HIS A 103 0.33 -10.93 -8.08
C HIS A 103 -0.90 -11.84 -7.98
N ASP A 104 -2.11 -11.33 -8.20
CA ASP A 104 -3.38 -12.04 -7.97
C ASP A 104 -3.50 -12.63 -6.55
N LYS A 105 -2.89 -11.95 -5.56
CA LYS A 105 -2.85 -12.43 -4.18
C LYS A 105 -2.78 -11.27 -3.21
N LEU A 106 -3.79 -11.16 -2.34
CA LEU A 106 -3.84 -10.09 -1.34
C LEU A 106 -2.64 -10.14 -0.38
N ILE A 107 -2.23 -11.33 0.04
CA ILE A 107 -1.04 -11.54 0.89
C ILE A 107 0.08 -12.18 0.05
N PHE A 108 0.76 -11.37 -0.77
CA PHE A 108 1.83 -11.81 -1.66
C PHE A 108 3.23 -11.61 -1.06
N ALA A 109 3.39 -10.70 -0.11
CA ALA A 109 4.62 -10.43 0.62
C ALA A 109 4.48 -10.83 2.10
N PHE A 110 5.59 -10.87 2.85
CA PHE A 110 5.54 -11.10 4.30
C PHE A 110 4.98 -9.86 5.01
N ASN A 111 5.34 -8.67 4.54
CA ASN A 111 4.99 -7.42 5.20
C ASN A 111 4.71 -6.29 4.20
N PRO A 112 3.72 -5.40 4.44
CA PRO A 112 3.49 -4.19 3.66
C PRO A 112 4.52 -3.07 3.98
N LEU A 113 5.80 -3.45 4.04
CA LEU A 113 6.94 -2.55 4.17
C LEU A 113 7.82 -2.67 2.93
N LEU A 114 8.36 -1.54 2.49
CA LEU A 114 9.23 -1.48 1.32
C LEU A 114 10.70 -1.67 1.69
N ALA A 115 11.49 -2.20 0.75
CA ALA A 115 12.94 -2.28 0.82
C ALA A 115 13.56 -1.70 -0.47
N ASP A 116 14.63 -0.91 -0.31
CA ASP A 116 15.36 -0.34 -1.45
C ASP A 116 16.36 -1.35 -2.02
N LEU A 117 16.11 -1.81 -3.25
CA LEU A 117 16.95 -2.77 -3.94
C LEU A 117 18.28 -2.18 -4.42
N ASN A 118 18.41 -0.85 -4.46
CA ASN A 118 19.69 -0.18 -4.72
C ASN A 118 20.70 -0.39 -3.58
N LEU A 119 20.22 -0.73 -2.38
CA LEU A 119 21.08 -1.01 -1.23
C LEU A 119 21.53 -2.48 -1.23
N PRO A 120 22.74 -2.77 -0.71
CA PRO A 120 23.18 -4.14 -0.51
C PRO A 120 22.26 -4.85 0.50
N PRO A 121 22.06 -6.19 0.39
CA PRO A 121 21.07 -6.92 1.19
C PRO A 121 21.12 -6.68 2.70
N ASN A 122 22.31 -6.57 3.28
CA ASN A 122 22.52 -6.32 4.71
C ASN A 122 22.16 -4.90 5.18
N LYS A 123 21.87 -3.98 4.26
CA LYS A 123 21.44 -2.60 4.55
C LYS A 123 19.99 -2.34 4.15
N ARG A 124 19.30 -3.33 3.59
CA ARG A 124 17.87 -3.22 3.24
C ARG A 124 17.06 -3.31 4.52
N MET A 125 16.59 -2.17 4.99
CA MET A 125 15.66 -2.09 6.11
C MET A 125 14.23 -1.97 5.58
N ALA A 126 13.34 -2.82 6.08
CA ALA A 126 11.92 -2.75 5.76
C ALA A 126 11.30 -1.49 6.39
N ALA A 127 10.87 -0.55 5.55
CA ALA A 127 10.38 0.76 5.95
C ALA A 127 9.52 1.38 4.84
N ASN A 128 8.49 2.14 5.22
CA ASN A 128 7.66 2.96 4.34
C ASN A 128 8.16 4.41 4.33
N LYS A 129 9.42 4.60 3.94
CA LYS A 129 10.01 5.94 3.84
C LYS A 129 9.28 6.77 2.80
N GLU A 130 9.20 8.08 3.05
CA GLU A 130 8.58 9.02 2.10
C GLU A 130 9.24 8.95 0.71
N GLU A 131 10.56 8.84 0.66
CA GLU A 131 11.30 8.65 -0.60
C GLU A 131 10.91 7.36 -1.34
N TYR A 132 10.61 6.27 -0.63
CA TYR A 132 10.21 5.00 -1.23
C TYR A 132 8.79 5.10 -1.76
N LEU A 133 7.88 5.72 -1.02
CA LEU A 133 6.51 5.93 -1.45
C LEU A 133 6.44 6.85 -2.68
N ILE A 134 7.20 7.94 -2.71
CA ILE A 134 7.28 8.83 -3.89
C ILE A 134 7.77 8.05 -5.12
N ARG A 135 8.89 7.30 -5.00
CA ARG A 135 9.42 6.47 -6.09
C ARG A 135 8.43 5.39 -6.52
N GLY A 136 7.81 4.72 -5.55
CA GLY A 136 6.85 3.65 -5.76
C GLY A 136 5.62 4.12 -6.52
N PHE A 137 4.99 5.22 -6.09
CA PHE A 137 3.85 5.80 -6.79
C PHE A 137 4.23 6.33 -8.18
N LEU A 138 5.41 6.93 -8.36
CA LEU A 138 5.88 7.35 -9.68
C LEU A 138 6.04 6.17 -10.64
N SER A 139 6.59 5.04 -10.16
CA SER A 139 6.70 3.80 -10.93
C SER A 139 5.32 3.21 -11.22
N ALA A 140 4.46 3.07 -10.20
CA ALA A 140 3.12 2.54 -10.34
C ALA A 140 2.26 3.34 -11.33
N ARG A 141 2.34 4.68 -11.36
CA ARG A 141 1.63 5.50 -12.35
C ARG A 141 2.06 5.18 -13.79
N LYS A 142 3.36 5.02 -14.04
CA LYS A 142 3.87 4.64 -15.37
C LYS A 142 3.44 3.23 -15.74
N TRP A 143 3.52 2.32 -14.78
CA TRP A 143 3.12 0.93 -14.93
C TRP A 143 1.62 0.78 -15.21
N VAL A 144 0.75 1.49 -14.49
CA VAL A 144 -0.70 1.47 -14.70
C VAL A 144 -1.06 1.97 -16.10
N LYS A 145 -0.41 3.03 -16.59
CA LYS A 145 -0.58 3.48 -17.98
C LYS A 145 -0.21 2.38 -18.97
N LYS A 146 0.92 1.72 -18.77
CA LYS A 146 1.32 0.57 -19.61
C LYS A 146 0.30 -0.57 -19.51
N CYS A 147 -0.22 -0.86 -18.31
CA CYS A 147 -1.23 -1.89 -18.09
C CYS A 147 -2.53 -1.59 -18.86
N GLN A 148 -2.93 -0.32 -18.96
CA GLN A 148 -4.09 0.10 -19.75
C GLN A 148 -3.87 -0.11 -21.26
N GLU A 149 -2.62 -0.05 -21.73
CA GLU A 149 -2.26 -0.24 -23.13
C GLU A 149 -2.13 -1.71 -23.52
N VAL A 150 -1.44 -2.53 -22.70
CA VAL A 150 -1.05 -3.91 -23.07
C VAL A 150 -1.78 -4.99 -22.27
N GLY A 151 -2.53 -4.63 -21.24
CA GLY A 151 -3.23 -5.54 -20.35
C GLY A 151 -2.35 -6.14 -19.24
N LEU A 152 -2.99 -6.52 -18.13
CA LEU A 152 -2.33 -7.05 -16.93
C LEU A 152 -1.58 -8.36 -17.19
N GLU A 153 -2.18 -9.28 -17.94
CA GLU A 153 -1.57 -10.59 -18.24
C GLU A 153 -0.26 -10.46 -19.03
N THR A 154 -0.20 -9.53 -19.98
CA THR A 154 1.01 -9.25 -20.74
C THR A 154 2.15 -8.79 -19.82
N LEU A 155 1.85 -7.92 -18.84
CA LEU A 155 2.83 -7.45 -17.87
C LEU A 155 3.31 -8.57 -16.95
N ARG A 156 2.41 -9.45 -16.51
CA ARG A 156 2.76 -10.66 -15.72
C ARG A 156 3.70 -11.58 -16.49
N GLN A 157 3.44 -11.82 -17.78
CA GLN A 157 4.31 -12.63 -18.65
C GLN A 157 5.71 -12.02 -18.85
N GLN A 158 5.81 -10.69 -18.79
CA GLN A 158 7.07 -9.95 -18.91
C GLN A 158 7.79 -9.76 -17.57
N ASP A 159 7.23 -10.30 -16.47
CA ASP A 159 7.68 -10.06 -15.10
C ASP A 159 7.86 -8.56 -14.82
N GLU A 160 6.94 -7.75 -15.31
CA GLU A 160 6.94 -6.31 -15.09
C GLU A 160 6.07 -5.98 -13.87
N ASP A 161 6.66 -6.05 -12.69
CA ASP A 161 6.04 -5.63 -11.44
C ASP A 161 5.88 -4.09 -11.35
N PRO A 162 4.81 -3.56 -10.71
CA PRO A 162 4.58 -2.12 -10.53
C PRO A 162 5.75 -1.32 -9.93
N LEU A 163 6.58 -1.95 -9.09
CA LEU A 163 7.71 -1.35 -8.39
C LEU A 163 9.07 -1.68 -9.02
N LYS A 164 9.12 -2.52 -10.06
CA LYS A 164 10.37 -2.95 -10.73
C LYS A 164 11.27 -1.77 -11.10
N ASN A 165 10.70 -0.75 -11.75
CA ASN A 165 11.44 0.43 -12.19
C ASN A 165 11.75 1.43 -11.05
N ALA A 166 11.12 1.26 -9.89
CA ALA A 166 11.48 2.01 -8.69
C ALA A 166 12.69 1.42 -7.97
N ASN A 167 13.18 0.22 -8.33
CA ASN A 167 14.13 -0.55 -7.52
C ASN A 167 13.66 -0.71 -6.07
N LEU A 168 12.36 -0.99 -5.89
CA LEU A 168 11.75 -1.27 -4.60
C LEU A 168 11.15 -2.67 -4.63
N ALA A 169 11.11 -3.33 -3.48
CA ALA A 169 10.37 -4.57 -3.28
C ALA A 169 9.61 -4.52 -1.96
N TRP A 170 8.54 -5.30 -1.89
CA TRP A 170 7.87 -5.61 -0.63
C TRP A 170 8.67 -6.64 0.16
N TRP A 171 8.63 -6.53 1.48
CA TRP A 171 9.39 -7.39 2.40
C TRP A 171 8.74 -8.75 2.64
#